data_AF-A0A961PVD6-F1
#
_entry.id   AF-A0A961PVD6-F1
#
_cell.length_a   1.000
_cell.length_b   1.000
_cell.length_c   1.000
_cell.angle_alpha   90.00
_cell.angle_beta   90.00
_cell.angle_gamma   90.00
#
_symmetry.space_group_name_H-M   'P 1'
#
loop_
_entity.id
_entity.type
_entity.pdbx_description
1 polymer ?
#
loop_
_entity_poly.entity_id
_entity_poly.type
_entity_poly.pdbx_seq_one_letter_code
_entity_poly.pdbx_strand_id
1 'polypeptide(L)'
;MIRTILALTTTVALGATAVTGAAEAAGACDAIADALPDSAFVVATDPGAGAIVHPGFAVSGCSRSFEGTVNWRLLGRDGGVLAEGFTSGGGADGPAPFAFTVAFEVQATQIGHLEVFEIDASDGEGFPPGRTVLPLVLSP
;
A
#
# COMPACT_ATOMS: atom_id res chain seq x y z
N MET A 1 1.14 -62.76 8.26
CA MET A 1 -0.02 -61.92 7.87
C MET A 1 0.48 -60.50 7.72
N ILE A 2 0.73 -60.04 6.50
CA ILE A 2 1.26 -58.69 6.20
C ILE A 2 0.08 -57.83 5.73
N ARG A 3 -0.18 -56.72 6.42
CA ARG A 3 -1.18 -55.72 6.01
C ARG A 3 -0.45 -54.57 5.31
N THR A 4 -0.54 -54.55 3.99
CA THR A 4 -0.14 -53.41 3.16
C THR A 4 -1.18 -52.29 3.31
N ILE A 5 -0.76 -51.13 3.81
CA ILE A 5 -1.58 -49.92 3.84
C ILE A 5 -1.18 -49.08 2.62
N LEU A 6 -2.11 -48.93 1.68
CA LEU A 6 -1.98 -48.08 0.50
C LEU A 6 -2.33 -46.64 0.93
N ALA A 7 -1.33 -45.75 1.00
CA ALA A 7 -1.56 -44.34 1.28
C ALA A 7 -1.97 -43.61 -0.01
N LEU A 8 -3.19 -43.10 -0.04
CA LEU A 8 -3.72 -42.29 -1.14
C LEU A 8 -3.23 -40.84 -0.93
N THR A 9 -2.27 -40.39 -1.73
CA THR A 9 -1.85 -38.98 -1.74
C THR A 9 -2.82 -38.17 -2.61
N THR A 10 -3.65 -37.36 -1.97
CA THR A 10 -4.47 -36.36 -2.66
C THR A 10 -3.65 -35.09 -2.86
N THR A 11 -3.24 -34.82 -4.10
CA THR A 11 -2.61 -33.56 -4.47
C THR A 11 -3.70 -32.50 -4.66
N VAL A 12 -3.73 -31.48 -3.80
CA VAL A 12 -4.56 -30.30 -4.01
C VAL A 12 -3.73 -29.29 -4.81
N ALA A 13 -4.13 -29.02 -6.05
CA ALA A 13 -3.57 -27.93 -6.84
C ALA A 13 -4.23 -26.61 -6.39
N LEU A 14 -3.46 -25.73 -5.74
CA LEU A 14 -3.86 -24.36 -5.47
C LEU A 14 -3.74 -23.56 -6.79
N GLY A 15 -4.88 -23.18 -7.36
CA GLY A 15 -4.93 -22.21 -8.46
C GLY A 15 -4.67 -20.81 -7.93
N ALA A 16 -3.61 -20.16 -8.43
CA ALA A 16 -3.37 -18.74 -8.20
C ALA A 16 -4.16 -17.94 -9.24
N THR A 17 -5.27 -17.31 -8.82
CA THR A 17 -5.95 -16.27 -9.61
C THR A 17 -5.42 -14.91 -9.15
N ALA A 18 -4.50 -14.34 -9.93
CA ALA A 18 -4.07 -12.95 -9.79
C ALA A 18 -4.99 -12.03 -10.61
N VAL A 19 -6.11 -11.58 -10.02
CA VAL A 19 -6.93 -10.41 -10.44
C VAL A 19 -7.67 -9.96 -9.18
N THR A 20 -7.04 -9.21 -8.28
CA THR A 20 -7.74 -8.73 -7.06
C THR A 20 -7.28 -7.37 -6.52
N GLY A 21 -6.27 -6.70 -7.07
CA GLY A 21 -5.74 -5.47 -6.45
C GLY A 21 -6.77 -4.34 -6.28
N ALA A 22 -7.50 -4.00 -7.35
CA ALA A 22 -8.41 -2.84 -7.32
C ALA A 22 -9.73 -3.08 -6.59
N ALA A 23 -10.28 -4.31 -6.65
CA ALA A 23 -11.53 -4.66 -5.99
C ALA A 23 -11.35 -4.85 -4.47
N GLU A 24 -10.22 -5.42 -4.04
CA GLU A 24 -9.86 -5.50 -2.62
C GLU A 24 -9.55 -4.11 -2.05
N ALA A 25 -8.90 -3.23 -2.83
CA ALA A 25 -8.64 -1.85 -2.42
C ALA A 25 -9.94 -1.02 -2.25
N ALA A 26 -10.93 -1.21 -3.12
CA ALA A 26 -12.25 -0.58 -2.96
C ALA A 26 -12.98 -1.08 -1.71
N GLY A 27 -13.01 -2.39 -1.47
CA GLY A 27 -13.61 -2.96 -0.26
C GLY A 27 -12.89 -2.54 1.03
N ALA A 28 -11.56 -2.39 0.98
CA ALA A 28 -10.79 -1.84 2.09
C ALA A 28 -11.12 -0.36 2.34
N CYS A 29 -11.40 0.42 1.29
CA CYS A 29 -11.74 1.82 1.41
C CYS A 29 -13.09 2.03 2.12
N ASP A 30 -14.12 1.24 1.76
CA ASP A 30 -15.43 1.29 2.42
C ASP A 30 -15.32 0.91 3.91
N ALA A 31 -14.58 -0.15 4.23
CA ALA A 31 -14.38 -0.57 5.62
C ALA A 31 -13.69 0.49 6.49
N ILE A 32 -12.69 1.20 5.93
CA ILE A 32 -12.01 2.30 6.62
C ILE A 32 -12.95 3.50 6.75
N ALA A 33 -13.70 3.83 5.69
CA ALA A 33 -14.67 4.91 5.68
C ALA A 33 -15.73 4.74 6.77
N ASP A 34 -16.27 3.53 6.92
CA ASP A 34 -17.28 3.20 7.94
C ASP A 34 -16.71 3.30 9.37
N ALA A 35 -15.44 2.92 9.55
CA ALA A 35 -14.76 3.00 10.84
C ALA A 35 -14.36 4.45 11.21
N LEU A 36 -14.16 5.31 10.21
CA LEU A 36 -13.62 6.66 10.34
C LEU A 36 -14.49 7.71 9.58
N PRO A 37 -15.79 7.82 9.89
CA PRO A 37 -16.75 8.55 9.04
C PRO A 37 -16.47 10.06 8.92
N ASP A 38 -15.75 10.66 9.87
CA ASP A 38 -15.43 12.10 9.92
C ASP A 38 -13.94 12.39 10.16
N SER A 39 -13.06 11.44 9.86
CA SER A 39 -11.61 11.61 10.06
C SER A 39 -10.86 11.82 8.75
N ALA A 40 -9.80 12.62 8.82
CA ALA A 40 -8.77 12.63 7.78
C ALA A 40 -7.86 11.40 7.96
N PHE A 41 -7.52 10.74 6.86
CA PHE A 41 -6.62 9.58 6.88
C PHE A 41 -5.99 9.36 5.51
N VAL A 42 -4.82 8.71 5.54
CA VAL A 42 -4.11 8.21 4.35
C VAL A 42 -3.61 6.81 4.67
N VAL A 43 -4.23 5.80 4.07
CA VAL A 43 -3.93 4.39 4.31
C VAL A 43 -3.53 3.72 3.01
N ALA A 44 -2.24 3.41 2.86
CA ALA A 44 -1.75 2.55 1.79
C ALA A 44 -1.91 1.09 2.19
N THR A 45 -2.57 0.29 1.35
CA THR A 45 -2.93 -1.11 1.65
C THR A 45 -2.14 -2.11 0.82
N ASP A 46 -1.69 -1.70 -0.37
CA ASP A 46 -0.84 -2.50 -1.25
C ASP A 46 0.28 -1.63 -1.83
N PRO A 47 1.55 -2.08 -1.83
CA PRO A 47 2.01 -3.36 -1.32
C PRO A 47 1.93 -3.46 0.22
N GLY A 48 1.80 -4.69 0.73
CA GLY A 48 1.87 -4.95 2.17
C GLY A 48 3.29 -4.75 2.74
N ALA A 49 3.36 -4.50 4.04
CA ALA A 49 4.65 -4.42 4.74
C ALA A 49 5.48 -5.70 4.53
N GLY A 50 6.76 -5.53 4.20
CA GLY A 50 7.71 -6.60 3.90
C GLY A 50 7.66 -7.13 2.47
N ALA A 51 6.78 -6.62 1.61
CA ALA A 51 6.70 -7.05 0.22
C ALA A 51 8.02 -6.81 -0.54
N ILE A 52 8.36 -7.75 -1.42
CA ILE A 52 9.44 -7.60 -2.39
C ILE A 52 8.87 -6.92 -3.63
N VAL A 53 9.43 -5.77 -4.00
CA VAL A 53 8.95 -4.96 -5.12
C VAL A 53 10.07 -4.66 -6.11
N HIS A 54 9.69 -4.48 -7.38
CA HIS A 54 10.57 -4.13 -8.50
C HIS A 54 10.19 -2.75 -9.06
N PRO A 55 11.06 -2.09 -9.85
CA PRO A 55 10.74 -0.80 -10.47
C PRO A 55 9.43 -0.86 -11.24
N GLY A 56 8.56 0.13 -11.02
CA GLY A 56 7.23 0.22 -11.64
C GLY A 56 6.13 -0.51 -10.86
N PHE A 57 6.37 -0.95 -9.62
CA PHE A 57 5.32 -1.55 -8.79
C PHE A 57 4.15 -0.60 -8.57
N ALA A 58 2.95 -1.16 -8.48
CA ALA A 58 1.73 -0.43 -8.20
C ALA A 58 1.55 -0.23 -6.69
N VAL A 59 0.98 0.92 -6.33
CA VAL A 59 0.55 1.24 -4.97
C VAL A 59 -0.92 1.57 -5.02
N SER A 60 -1.67 1.08 -4.03
CA SER A 60 -3.07 1.44 -3.85
C SER A 60 -3.42 1.60 -2.38
N GLY A 61 -4.51 2.33 -2.14
CA GLY A 61 -5.01 2.58 -0.80
C GLY A 61 -6.26 3.44 -0.81
N CYS A 62 -6.60 3.95 0.37
CA CYS A 62 -7.76 4.80 0.59
C CYS A 62 -7.36 6.05 1.38
N SER A 63 -7.98 7.16 1.06
CA SER A 63 -7.75 8.41 1.79
C SER A 63 -8.99 9.26 1.89
N ARG A 64 -9.01 10.09 2.94
CA ARG A 64 -9.78 11.33 3.01
C ARG A 64 -8.79 12.40 3.46
N SER A 65 -8.41 13.26 2.54
CA SER A 65 -7.28 14.19 2.67
C SER A 65 -7.65 15.62 2.32
N PHE A 66 -6.89 16.60 2.78
CA PHE A 66 -7.08 18.00 2.39
C PHE A 66 -6.97 18.14 0.86
N GLU A 67 -8.00 18.72 0.25
CA GLU A 67 -8.15 18.89 -1.21
C GLU A 67 -8.01 17.60 -2.04
N GLY A 68 -8.15 16.42 -1.41
CA GLY A 68 -8.01 15.14 -2.10
C GLY A 68 -6.59 14.81 -2.57
N THR A 69 -5.58 15.45 -1.98
CA THR A 69 -4.17 15.30 -2.40
C THR A 69 -3.42 14.33 -1.49
N VAL A 70 -2.91 13.25 -2.08
CA VAL A 70 -2.07 12.26 -1.41
C VAL A 70 -0.65 12.35 -1.94
N ASN A 71 0.30 12.64 -1.06
CA ASN A 71 1.73 12.72 -1.38
C ASN A 71 2.39 11.38 -1.07
N TRP A 72 3.47 11.07 -1.78
CA TRP A 72 4.25 9.87 -1.50
C TRP A 72 5.73 10.10 -1.78
N ARG A 73 6.56 9.34 -1.06
CA ARG A 73 7.99 9.22 -1.35
C ARG A 73 8.49 7.83 -1.00
N LEU A 74 9.39 7.32 -1.83
CA LEU A 74 10.13 6.10 -1.58
C LEU A 74 11.53 6.46 -1.06
N LEU A 75 11.85 5.98 0.14
CA LEU A 75 13.14 6.14 0.77
C LEU A 75 13.98 4.88 0.62
N GLY A 76 15.25 5.03 0.25
CA GLY A 76 16.26 3.97 0.25
C GLY A 76 16.74 3.62 1.66
N ARG A 77 17.65 2.64 1.77
CA ARG A 77 18.16 2.16 3.08
C ARG A 77 18.88 3.24 3.89
N ASP A 78 19.39 4.26 3.22
CA ASP A 78 20.15 5.37 3.78
C ASP A 78 19.25 6.57 4.12
N GLY A 79 17.94 6.45 3.88
CA GLY A 79 16.98 7.54 4.03
C GLY A 79 16.95 8.51 2.85
N GLY A 80 17.74 8.27 1.79
CA GLY A 80 17.69 9.08 0.57
C GLY A 80 16.38 8.87 -0.20
N VAL A 81 15.83 9.93 -0.76
CA VAL A 81 14.63 9.85 -1.63
C VAL A 81 15.04 9.24 -2.97
N LEU A 82 14.46 8.08 -3.29
CA LEU A 82 14.63 7.39 -4.57
C LEU A 82 13.60 7.83 -5.61
N ALA A 83 12.39 8.15 -5.15
CA ALA A 83 11.28 8.64 -5.96
C ALA A 83 10.26 9.36 -5.09
N GLU A 84 9.51 10.30 -5.65
CA GLU A 84 8.42 11.00 -4.96
C GLU A 84 7.38 11.54 -5.96
N GLY A 85 6.19 11.86 -5.46
CA GLY A 85 5.13 12.44 -6.26
C GLY A 85 3.84 12.62 -5.46
N PHE A 86 2.75 12.81 -6.18
CA PHE A 86 1.41 12.89 -5.62
C PHE A 86 0.39 12.17 -6.51
N THR A 87 -0.76 11.85 -5.94
CA THR A 87 -1.94 11.33 -6.63
C THR A 87 -3.21 11.89 -6.01
N SER A 88 -4.34 11.68 -6.66
CA SER A 88 -5.66 12.04 -6.15
C SER A 88 -6.28 10.91 -5.35
N GLY A 89 -6.91 11.27 -4.24
CA GLY A 89 -7.68 10.39 -3.38
C GLY A 89 -8.99 11.06 -2.94
N GLY A 90 -9.50 10.70 -1.76
CA GLY A 90 -10.73 11.30 -1.22
C GLY A 90 -10.47 12.62 -0.52
N GLY A 91 -11.51 13.45 -0.41
CA GLY A 91 -11.44 14.81 0.13
C GLY A 91 -12.71 15.22 0.88
N ALA A 92 -13.13 16.47 0.74
CA ALA A 92 -14.29 17.01 1.46
C ALA A 92 -15.60 16.27 1.15
N ASP A 93 -15.74 15.74 -0.06
CA ASP A 93 -16.93 14.99 -0.51
C ASP A 93 -16.97 13.54 0.01
N GLY A 94 -15.90 13.09 0.67
CA GLY A 94 -15.80 11.76 1.25
C GLY A 94 -14.50 11.04 0.91
N PRO A 95 -14.30 9.84 1.50
CA PRO A 95 -13.15 9.00 1.22
C PRO A 95 -13.22 8.43 -0.20
N ALA A 96 -12.05 8.24 -0.81
CA ALA A 96 -11.94 7.63 -2.13
C ALA A 96 -10.63 6.86 -2.27
N PRO A 97 -10.58 5.84 -3.14
CA PRO A 97 -9.36 5.10 -3.40
C PRO A 97 -8.34 5.99 -4.13
N PHE A 98 -7.06 5.72 -3.89
CA PHE A 98 -5.96 6.25 -4.68
C PHE A 98 -5.13 5.12 -5.27
N ALA A 99 -4.44 5.41 -6.38
CA ALA A 99 -3.47 4.51 -6.98
C ALA A 99 -2.36 5.29 -7.70
N PHE A 100 -1.17 4.71 -7.75
CA PHE A 100 -0.02 5.22 -8.50
C PHE A 100 1.00 4.10 -8.76
N THR A 101 2.01 4.38 -9.60
CA THR A 101 3.15 3.50 -9.82
C THR A 101 4.44 4.16 -9.37
N VAL A 102 5.39 3.36 -8.89
CA VAL A 102 6.67 3.86 -8.37
C VAL A 102 7.81 3.29 -9.20
N ALA A 103 8.41 4.15 -10.02
CA ALA A 103 9.68 3.86 -10.68
C ALA A 103 10.84 4.26 -9.75
N PHE A 104 11.85 3.40 -9.63
CA PHE A 104 13.04 3.65 -8.82
C PHE A 104 14.23 2.86 -9.36
N GLU A 105 15.44 3.20 -8.90
CA GLU A 105 16.66 2.46 -9.23
C GLU A 105 17.44 2.11 -7.94
N VAL A 106 17.88 0.86 -7.83
CA VAL A 106 18.78 0.39 -6.76
C VAL A 106 19.82 -0.56 -7.35
N GLN A 107 21.04 -0.53 -6.83
CA GLN A 107 22.13 -1.37 -7.35
C GLN A 107 22.12 -2.81 -6.78
N ALA A 108 21.45 -3.01 -5.65
CA ALA A 108 21.32 -4.28 -4.97
C ALA A 108 20.03 -4.29 -4.15
N THR A 109 19.53 -5.49 -3.85
CA THR A 109 18.36 -5.66 -2.99
C THR A 109 18.60 -5.02 -1.62
N GLN A 110 17.67 -4.18 -1.17
CA GLN A 110 17.80 -3.45 0.09
C GLN A 110 16.44 -3.19 0.75
N ILE A 111 16.45 -2.84 2.04
CA ILE A 111 15.26 -2.31 2.70
C ILE A 111 15.01 -0.87 2.22
N GLY A 112 13.75 -0.52 2.05
CA GLY A 112 13.28 0.85 1.84
C GLY A 112 11.99 1.12 2.59
N HIS A 113 11.56 2.38 2.60
CA HIS A 113 10.31 2.80 3.21
C HIS A 113 9.51 3.61 2.21
N LEU A 114 8.31 3.12 1.87
CA LEU A 114 7.34 3.93 1.15
C LEU A 114 6.50 4.69 2.16
N GLU A 115 6.60 6.02 2.12
CA GLU A 115 5.72 6.90 2.89
C GLU A 115 4.62 7.42 1.98
N VAL A 116 3.37 7.28 2.43
CA VAL A 116 2.19 7.83 1.75
C VAL A 116 1.46 8.70 2.77
N PHE A 117 1.30 9.98 2.47
CA PHE A 117 0.98 10.98 3.48
C PHE A 117 0.26 12.20 2.91
N GLU A 118 -0.36 12.95 3.81
CA GLU A 118 -0.82 14.31 3.56
C GLU A 118 0.20 15.32 4.13
N ILE A 119 0.34 16.47 3.46
CA ILE A 119 1.12 17.59 3.98
C ILE A 119 0.25 18.37 4.97
N ASP A 120 0.83 18.74 6.11
CA ASP A 120 0.17 19.62 7.06
C ASP A 120 0.08 21.04 6.51
N ALA A 121 -1.03 21.37 5.85
CA ALA A 121 -1.29 22.70 5.32
C ALA A 121 -1.58 23.74 6.41
N SER A 122 -1.86 23.29 7.64
CA SER A 122 -2.22 24.15 8.76
C SER A 122 -1.02 24.65 9.56
N ASP A 123 0.17 24.11 9.28
CA ASP A 123 1.41 24.38 10.03
C ASP A 123 1.30 24.05 11.54
N GLY A 124 0.68 22.90 11.85
CA GLY A 124 0.62 22.33 13.20
C GLY A 124 -0.68 22.56 13.96
N GLU A 125 -1.72 23.11 13.32
CA GLU A 125 -3.03 23.30 13.93
C GLU A 125 -3.94 22.08 13.70
N GLY A 126 -4.62 21.62 14.75
CA GLY A 126 -5.54 20.49 14.66
C GLY A 126 -4.87 19.11 14.77
N PHE A 127 -5.41 18.10 14.09
CA PHE A 127 -4.88 16.75 14.14
C PHE A 127 -3.73 16.58 13.14
N PRO A 128 -2.68 15.81 13.47
CA PRO A 128 -1.60 15.52 12.53
C PRO A 128 -2.14 14.92 11.22
N PRO A 129 -1.55 15.26 10.07
CA PRO A 129 -1.99 14.72 8.78
C PRO A 129 -1.82 13.20 8.73
N GLY A 130 -2.70 12.54 7.98
CA GLY A 130 -2.63 11.10 7.77
C GLY A 130 -1.30 10.68 7.15
N ARG A 131 -0.72 9.59 7.66
CA ARG A 131 0.50 8.99 7.13
C ARG A 131 0.52 7.48 7.32
N THR A 132 0.90 6.77 6.27
CA THR A 132 1.29 5.36 6.31
C THR A 132 2.76 5.22 5.91
N VAL A 133 3.51 4.38 6.63
CA VAL A 133 4.88 4.01 6.29
C VAL A 133 4.94 2.49 6.10
N LEU A 134 5.28 2.07 4.88
CA LEU A 134 5.39 0.67 4.51
C LEU A 134 6.87 0.31 4.38
N PRO A 135 7.43 -0.56 5.25
CA PRO A 135 8.76 -1.12 5.02
C PRO A 135 8.68 -2.11 3.84
N LEU A 136 9.52 -1.95 2.84
CA LEU A 136 9.53 -2.77 1.62
C LEU A 136 10.93 -3.32 1.35
N VAL A 137 11.00 -4.47 0.68
CA VAL A 137 12.24 -5.02 0.13
C VAL A 137 12.35 -4.59 -1.33
N LEU A 138 13.22 -3.63 -1.62
CA LEU A 138 13.44 -3.09 -2.96
C LEU A 138 14.41 -4.00 -3.71
N SER A 139 13.99 -4.53 -4.84
CA SER A 139 14.84 -5.29 -5.76
C SER A 139 15.07 -4.47 -7.04
N PRO A 140 16.26 -4.60 -7.68
CA PRO A 140 16.47 -4.07 -9.03
C PRO A 140 15.44 -4.60 -10.05
#